data_AF-A0A6G7Y825-F1
#
_entry.id   AF-A0A6G7Y825-F1
#
_cell.length_a   1.000
_cell.length_b   1.000
_cell.length_c   1.000
_cell.angle_alpha   90.00
_cell.angle_beta   90.00
_cell.angle_gamma   90.00
#
_symmetry.space_group_name_H-M   'P 1'
#
loop_
_entity.id
_entity.type
_entity.pdbx_description
1 polymer ?
#
loop_
_entity_poly.entity_id
_entity_poly.type
_entity_poly.pdbx_seq_one_letter_code
_entity_poly.pdbx_strand_id
1 'polypeptide(L)'
;MSEQGDSRPRRALPPRDEDPAAGSPDAPVTGGRRAASGSRAAEPAAQQRIPEPAKPPSGRGGDSPGRRFAEPGSPATGSERAAAPAAGAGRRRIVVAVVSLIVLALLVGGAWLAQRAGVLGGPTPTSTPTPTIDPVATYLAQPEDLAGLASGTTWTVVDTLTKIEPTSPQAKCLLPAAEQQQTPADAMLRTFSAAAAGTGAVLHQVNRYDSPEAAATAFDALTAQLGNCDRSTVLARNGLAITGLSDEAAGQVLVVQDATSEYHTIALSRTGARVNIMDATHTEAPVGGEAVAGVLSAVGVRQCTDGGTCPAQVAVTEGAPLPSTPAGWLSAVDLPRITTGSGSWRATEVADAVTLPGTKCEAIDLAGMPGATRKQQRTYLLRDDTNAPQNFGVDEALYTFGSAEEAQAAFAKLAQNMDACASRAATAQVTRTGDPSGSGAAAAWVVVQKVDQASTTARFRSAAHVSGAHLVYLVANPSESFDFSDDSWHGVAARAGQRLAELA
;
A
#
# COMPACT_ATOMS: atom_id res chain seq x y z
N MET A 1 -1.74 -29.18 70.71
CA MET A 1 -1.98 -27.96 71.51
C MET A 1 -1.13 -26.87 70.85
N SER A 2 -1.69 -26.20 69.84
CA SER A 2 -2.47 -24.93 69.91
C SER A 2 -1.53 -23.78 69.50
N GLU A 3 -1.71 -23.22 68.30
CA GLU A 3 -2.41 -21.93 68.00
C GLU A 3 -1.42 -20.74 68.02
N GLN A 4 -1.22 -20.00 66.92
CA GLN A 4 -2.04 -18.90 66.36
C GLN A 4 -2.06 -17.58 67.18
N GLY A 5 -2.03 -16.46 66.45
CA GLY A 5 -2.46 -15.12 66.90
C GLY A 5 -1.29 -14.14 67.13
N ASP A 6 -0.99 -13.13 66.30
CA ASP A 6 -1.76 -11.96 65.79
C ASP A 6 -1.76 -10.73 66.73
N SER A 7 -1.77 -9.55 66.08
CA SER A 7 -2.24 -8.22 66.51
C SER A 7 -1.31 -7.17 67.15
N ARG A 8 -1.26 -5.99 66.47
CA ARG A 8 -0.80 -4.66 66.94
C ARG A 8 -1.84 -3.99 67.86
N PRO A 9 -1.47 -2.96 68.66
CA PRO A 9 -2.08 -1.62 68.43
C PRO A 9 -1.30 -0.34 68.85
N ARG A 10 -1.55 0.75 68.07
CA ARG A 10 -1.78 2.21 68.31
C ARG A 10 -1.15 3.05 69.45
N ARG A 11 -0.70 4.28 69.08
CA ARG A 11 -1.11 5.67 69.53
C ARG A 11 0.04 6.68 69.25
N ALA A 12 -0.06 8.01 69.22
CA ALA A 12 -1.03 9.08 68.94
C ALA A 12 -0.24 10.43 69.11
N LEU A 13 -0.48 11.45 68.26
CA LEU A 13 0.04 12.84 68.32
C LEU A 13 -0.58 13.64 69.50
N PRO A 14 0.00 14.76 70.04
CA PRO A 14 0.09 16.12 69.39
C PRO A 14 1.22 17.07 69.98
N PRO A 15 1.20 18.43 69.96
CA PRO A 15 0.97 19.47 68.90
C PRO A 15 2.03 20.66 68.83
N ARG A 16 1.95 21.43 67.72
CA ARG A 16 2.00 22.92 67.45
C ARG A 16 3.07 23.95 67.93
N ASP A 17 3.13 25.01 67.11
CA ASP A 17 3.58 26.43 67.26
C ASP A 17 5.06 26.76 66.95
N GLU A 18 5.50 27.85 66.32
CA GLU A 18 4.93 29.05 65.65
C GLU A 18 6.07 29.74 64.84
N ASP A 19 5.71 30.57 63.84
CA ASP A 19 6.57 31.46 63.02
C ASP A 19 7.08 32.69 63.82
N PRO A 20 8.13 33.45 63.38
CA PRO A 20 7.85 34.70 62.66
C PRO A 20 8.90 35.19 61.62
N ALA A 21 8.46 36.22 60.88
CA ALA A 21 8.97 36.85 59.66
C ALA A 21 10.15 37.84 59.76
N ALA A 22 10.78 38.18 58.62
CA ALA A 22 10.81 39.53 57.99
C ALA A 22 12.04 39.77 57.08
N GLY A 23 11.85 40.49 55.95
CA GLY A 23 12.90 41.32 55.32
C GLY A 23 13.01 41.29 53.80
N SER A 24 12.43 42.31 53.14
CA SER A 24 12.80 42.83 51.80
C SER A 24 13.43 44.23 52.01
N PRO A 25 14.27 44.81 51.12
CA PRO A 25 13.75 45.36 49.86
C PRO A 25 14.74 45.50 48.66
N ASP A 26 14.17 45.95 47.54
CA ASP A 26 14.69 46.87 46.50
C ASP A 26 14.76 46.38 45.04
N ALA A 27 13.90 47.00 44.23
CA ALA A 27 13.95 47.17 42.77
C ALA A 27 14.33 48.64 42.46
N PRO A 28 14.62 49.04 41.20
CA PRO A 28 13.52 49.54 40.34
C PRO A 28 13.65 49.22 38.83
N VAL A 29 12.56 48.95 38.08
CA VAL A 29 11.55 49.83 37.41
C VAL A 29 12.13 50.68 36.26
N THR A 30 11.72 50.51 35.00
CA THR A 30 10.63 51.23 34.27
C THR A 30 10.63 50.75 32.80
N GLY A 31 9.58 50.65 31.99
CA GLY A 31 8.14 51.01 31.97
C GLY A 31 7.69 50.78 30.51
N GLY A 32 6.48 50.34 30.12
CA GLY A 32 5.10 50.71 30.49
C GLY A 32 4.42 51.31 29.24
N ARG A 33 3.28 50.81 28.72
CA ARG A 33 1.88 51.16 29.12
C ARG A 33 0.91 50.35 28.21
N ARG A 34 -0.08 49.61 28.76
CA ARG A 34 -1.47 49.95 29.24
C ARG A 34 -2.50 50.11 28.10
N ALA A 35 -3.78 49.76 28.20
CA ALA A 35 -4.73 49.14 29.17
C ALA A 35 -6.04 48.81 28.35
N ALA A 36 -7.14 48.17 28.78
CA ALA A 36 -7.89 48.14 30.06
C ALA A 36 -8.90 46.96 30.04
N SER A 37 -8.99 46.14 31.10
CA SER A 37 -10.01 46.10 32.20
C SER A 37 -11.41 45.55 31.90
N GLY A 38 -11.77 44.51 32.67
CA GLY A 38 -13.14 44.08 32.97
C GLY A 38 -13.17 42.78 33.80
N SER A 39 -13.42 42.89 35.10
CA SER A 39 -13.44 41.78 36.07
C SER A 39 -14.88 41.41 36.47
N ARG A 40 -15.19 40.11 36.61
CA ARG A 40 -16.02 39.54 37.69
C ARG A 40 -15.97 38.01 37.72
N ALA A 41 -16.03 37.48 38.93
CA ALA A 41 -15.85 36.07 39.30
C ALA A 41 -17.18 35.31 39.51
N ALA A 42 -17.08 33.98 39.33
CA ALA A 42 -17.74 32.83 40.00
C ALA A 42 -19.28 32.70 40.14
N GLU A 43 -19.87 31.62 39.56
CA GLU A 43 -20.40 30.40 40.24
C GLU A 43 -21.08 29.41 39.22
N PRO A 44 -21.38 28.13 39.59
CA PRO A 44 -21.37 26.97 38.68
C PRO A 44 -22.73 26.63 38.04
N ALA A 45 -22.68 26.02 36.84
CA ALA A 45 -23.86 25.54 36.13
C ALA A 45 -24.33 24.18 36.65
N ALA A 46 -25.61 24.13 36.99
CA ALA A 46 -26.37 22.98 37.44
C ALA A 46 -26.59 21.91 36.34
N GLN A 47 -26.75 20.66 36.80
CA GLN A 47 -27.26 19.52 36.02
C GLN A 47 -28.53 19.88 35.21
N GLN A 48 -28.51 19.57 33.91
CA GLN A 48 -29.72 19.27 33.16
C GLN A 48 -29.57 17.98 32.35
N ARG A 49 -30.59 17.14 32.50
CA ARG A 49 -30.75 15.77 32.01
C ARG A 49 -30.83 15.73 30.49
N ILE A 50 -30.15 14.76 29.88
CA ILE A 50 -30.36 14.35 28.50
C ILE A 50 -31.53 13.34 28.48
N PRO A 51 -32.52 13.48 27.57
CA PRO A 51 -33.72 12.64 27.53
C PRO A 51 -33.46 11.22 27.00
N GLU A 52 -34.22 10.27 27.56
CA GLU A 52 -34.17 8.83 27.32
C GLU A 52 -34.76 8.45 25.94
N PRO A 53 -34.12 7.56 25.15
CA PRO A 53 -34.69 7.07 23.90
C PRO A 53 -35.83 6.06 24.13
N ALA A 54 -36.90 6.19 23.33
CA ALA A 54 -38.10 5.37 23.38
C ALA A 54 -37.86 3.87 23.07
N LYS A 55 -38.55 2.99 23.82
CA LYS A 55 -38.57 1.53 23.64
C LYS A 55 -39.32 1.09 22.37
N PRO A 56 -38.78 0.13 21.59
CA PRO A 56 -39.58 -0.70 20.70
C PRO A 56 -40.21 -1.91 21.45
N PRO A 57 -41.36 -2.44 21.00
CA PRO A 57 -42.11 -3.46 21.72
C PRO A 57 -41.47 -4.86 21.68
N SER A 58 -41.71 -5.57 22.78
CA SER A 58 -41.22 -6.89 23.16
C SER A 58 -41.65 -8.04 22.24
N GLY A 59 -40.68 -8.85 21.80
CA GLY A 59 -40.85 -10.21 21.29
C GLY A 59 -39.83 -11.15 21.95
N ARG A 60 -40.29 -12.32 22.36
CA ARG A 60 -39.70 -13.25 23.36
C ARG A 60 -38.39 -13.92 22.94
N GLY A 61 -37.46 -14.00 23.89
CA GLY A 61 -36.83 -15.26 24.35
C GLY A 61 -35.61 -15.79 23.59
N GLY A 62 -34.45 -15.84 24.26
CA GLY A 62 -33.33 -16.70 23.87
C GLY A 62 -31.99 -16.24 24.43
N ASP A 63 -31.51 -16.94 25.45
CA ASP A 63 -30.17 -16.85 26.02
C ASP A 63 -29.06 -16.76 24.96
N SER A 64 -28.10 -15.87 25.19
CA SER A 64 -26.82 -15.86 24.49
C SER A 64 -25.78 -16.66 25.27
N PRO A 65 -25.18 -17.70 24.68
CA PRO A 65 -23.83 -18.12 25.02
C PRO A 65 -22.85 -17.86 23.88
N GLY A 66 -21.62 -17.50 24.27
CA GLY A 66 -20.50 -17.17 23.38
C GLY A 66 -20.24 -18.22 22.30
N ARG A 67 -19.82 -17.70 21.14
CA ARG A 67 -19.58 -18.47 19.91
C ARG A 67 -18.45 -19.48 20.14
N ARG A 68 -18.81 -20.76 20.05
CA ARG A 68 -17.89 -21.89 19.90
C ARG A 68 -17.54 -22.06 18.43
N PHE A 69 -16.34 -22.57 18.21
CA PHE A 69 -15.79 -23.04 16.95
C PHE A 69 -16.77 -23.95 16.19
N ALA A 70 -16.85 -23.77 14.87
CA ALA A 70 -17.60 -24.63 13.97
C ALA A 70 -16.83 -25.95 13.76
N GLU A 71 -17.46 -27.08 14.07
CA GLU A 71 -17.00 -28.42 13.70
C GLU A 71 -17.22 -28.68 12.19
N PRO A 72 -16.28 -29.34 11.49
CA PRO A 72 -16.52 -29.87 10.15
C PRO A 72 -17.16 -31.27 10.22
N GLY A 73 -18.39 -31.41 9.71
CA GLY A 73 -19.08 -32.69 9.57
C GLY A 73 -18.59 -33.47 8.35
N SER A 74 -18.25 -34.75 8.56
CA SER A 74 -18.06 -35.78 7.52
C SER A 74 -19.36 -36.60 7.31
N PRO A 75 -19.51 -37.32 6.17
CA PRO A 75 -20.80 -37.51 5.52
C PRO A 75 -21.58 -38.73 6.02
N ALA A 76 -22.92 -38.62 6.04
CA ALA A 76 -23.82 -39.74 6.24
C ALA A 76 -24.23 -40.37 4.89
N THR A 77 -23.95 -41.66 4.79
CA THR A 77 -24.47 -42.62 3.80
C THR A 77 -26.00 -42.69 3.85
N GLY A 78 -26.65 -42.67 2.68
CA GLY A 78 -28.08 -42.93 2.54
C GLY A 78 -28.44 -43.31 1.11
N SER A 79 -28.61 -44.61 0.88
CA SER A 79 -29.02 -45.23 -0.38
C SER A 79 -30.55 -45.17 -0.50
N GLU A 80 -31.09 -44.61 -1.58
CA GLU A 80 -32.38 -45.07 -2.11
C GLU A 80 -32.44 -44.94 -3.63
N ARG A 81 -33.15 -45.90 -4.22
CA ARG A 81 -33.01 -46.42 -5.58
C ARG A 81 -34.32 -46.18 -6.32
N ALA A 82 -34.31 -45.51 -7.49
CA ALA A 82 -35.35 -45.72 -8.51
C ALA A 82 -34.91 -45.27 -9.92
N ALA A 83 -34.82 -46.27 -10.80
CA ALA A 83 -35.09 -46.32 -12.24
C ALA A 83 -34.48 -45.28 -13.21
N ALA A 84 -33.56 -45.79 -14.04
CA ALA A 84 -33.30 -45.29 -15.40
C ALA A 84 -34.43 -45.71 -16.37
N PRO A 85 -34.45 -45.12 -17.58
CA PRO A 85 -34.17 -45.98 -18.73
C PRO A 85 -33.00 -45.49 -19.57
N ALA A 86 -32.35 -46.49 -20.17
CA ALA A 86 -31.13 -46.41 -20.95
C ALA A 86 -31.38 -46.21 -22.45
N ALA A 87 -30.31 -45.75 -23.13
CA ALA A 87 -29.82 -46.08 -24.47
C ALA A 87 -29.39 -44.79 -25.21
N GLY A 88 -28.20 -44.64 -25.77
CA GLY A 88 -27.06 -45.55 -25.88
C GLY A 88 -25.99 -44.91 -26.78
N ALA A 89 -24.77 -45.42 -26.63
CA ALA A 89 -23.65 -45.45 -27.58
C ALA A 89 -23.09 -44.10 -28.12
N GLY A 90 -21.81 -43.85 -27.83
CA GLY A 90 -21.10 -42.76 -28.51
C GLY A 90 -19.68 -42.48 -28.04
N ARG A 91 -18.79 -43.44 -28.23
CA ARG A 91 -17.34 -43.34 -28.03
C ARG A 91 -16.75 -42.12 -28.76
N ARG A 92 -16.17 -41.16 -28.04
CA ARG A 92 -15.03 -40.34 -28.51
C ARG A 92 -14.34 -39.63 -27.35
N ARG A 93 -13.11 -40.08 -27.07
CA ARG A 93 -12.11 -39.29 -26.34
C ARG A 93 -11.87 -38.03 -27.16
N ILE A 94 -12.09 -36.86 -26.57
CA ILE A 94 -11.61 -35.60 -27.09
C ILE A 94 -10.87 -34.91 -25.93
N VAL A 95 -9.55 -34.90 -26.08
CA VAL A 95 -8.64 -33.96 -25.42
C VAL A 95 -8.85 -32.61 -26.08
N VAL A 96 -9.24 -31.60 -25.32
CA VAL A 96 -9.13 -30.16 -25.65
C VAL A 96 -8.63 -29.54 -24.34
N ALA A 97 -7.32 -29.39 -24.09
CA ALA A 97 -6.37 -28.50 -24.76
C ALA A 97 -6.87 -27.04 -24.80
N VAL A 98 -6.52 -26.30 -23.75
CA VAL A 98 -6.19 -24.86 -23.70
C VAL A 98 -6.77 -24.01 -24.83
N VAL A 99 -7.81 -23.23 -24.51
CA VAL A 99 -8.12 -21.99 -25.25
C VAL A 99 -8.00 -20.84 -24.24
N SER A 100 -6.77 -20.36 -24.09
CA SER A 100 -6.42 -19.18 -23.29
C SER A 100 -5.46 -18.25 -24.05
N LEU A 101 -5.54 -18.26 -25.38
CA LEU A 101 -4.86 -17.33 -26.28
C LEU A 101 -5.90 -16.96 -27.35
N ILE A 102 -6.02 -15.68 -27.71
CA ILE A 102 -7.05 -15.04 -28.58
C ILE A 102 -8.14 -14.24 -27.81
N VAL A 103 -7.81 -13.63 -26.66
CA VAL A 103 -8.55 -12.45 -26.17
C VAL A 103 -7.64 -11.23 -25.99
N LEU A 104 -6.33 -11.42 -25.77
CA LEU A 104 -5.39 -10.30 -25.64
C LEU A 104 -4.96 -9.65 -26.98
N ALA A 105 -5.19 -10.33 -28.12
CA ALA A 105 -4.85 -9.79 -29.45
C ALA A 105 -5.99 -8.99 -30.12
N LEU A 106 -7.21 -8.99 -29.55
CA LEU A 106 -8.39 -8.38 -30.17
C LEU A 106 -8.85 -7.06 -29.51
N LEU A 107 -8.18 -6.59 -28.45
CA LEU A 107 -8.43 -5.27 -27.87
C LEU A 107 -7.47 -4.17 -28.36
N VAL A 108 -6.45 -4.52 -29.16
CA VAL A 108 -5.52 -3.55 -29.80
C VAL A 108 -5.54 -3.65 -31.34
N GLY A 109 -6.16 -4.68 -31.93
CA GLY A 109 -6.15 -4.94 -33.38
C GLY A 109 -7.37 -4.47 -34.18
N GLY A 110 -8.25 -3.65 -33.60
CA GLY A 110 -9.60 -3.41 -34.11
C GLY A 110 -9.92 -2.00 -34.63
N ALA A 111 -8.97 -1.29 -35.25
CA ALA A 111 -9.26 0.01 -35.89
C ALA A 111 -8.45 0.27 -37.18
N TRP A 112 -7.95 -0.79 -37.82
CA TRP A 112 -7.13 -0.66 -39.03
C TRP A 112 -7.87 -1.18 -40.26
N LEU A 113 -8.94 -0.48 -40.68
CA LEU A 113 -9.42 -0.53 -42.08
C LEU A 113 -10.44 0.57 -42.45
N ALA A 114 -10.07 1.84 -42.26
CA ALA A 114 -10.61 3.00 -43.01
C ALA A 114 -9.76 4.19 -42.56
N GLN A 115 -8.85 4.74 -43.37
CA GLN A 115 -9.19 5.71 -44.39
C GLN A 115 -7.97 5.91 -45.31
N ARG A 116 -8.11 5.51 -46.58
CA ARG A 116 -7.31 6.05 -47.68
C ARG A 116 -8.26 6.76 -48.64
N ALA A 117 -8.24 8.09 -48.62
CA ALA A 117 -8.64 8.91 -49.75
C ALA A 117 -7.93 10.27 -49.62
N GLY A 118 -6.90 10.47 -50.43
CA GLY A 118 -6.27 11.77 -50.62
C GLY A 118 -7.12 12.66 -51.52
N VAL A 119 -7.11 13.96 -51.26
CA VAL A 119 -7.59 14.99 -52.20
C VAL A 119 -6.54 16.09 -52.25
N LEU A 120 -6.07 16.34 -53.48
CA LEU A 120 -5.09 17.36 -53.85
C LEU A 120 -5.76 18.73 -53.94
N GLY A 121 -5.15 19.76 -53.33
CA GLY A 121 -5.47 21.17 -53.54
C GLY A 121 -4.18 21.96 -53.78
N GLY A 122 -4.12 22.70 -54.90
CA GLY A 122 -2.97 23.50 -55.32
C GLY A 122 -2.82 24.83 -54.57
N PRO A 123 -1.72 25.59 -54.82
CA PRO A 123 -1.21 26.61 -53.90
C PRO A 123 -1.73 28.02 -54.17
N THR A 124 -1.89 28.80 -53.09
CA THR A 124 -2.07 30.26 -53.09
C THR A 124 -1.33 30.85 -51.86
N PRO A 125 -0.99 32.15 -51.85
CA PRO A 125 0.38 32.61 -51.63
C PRO A 125 0.75 32.84 -50.16
N THR A 126 2.06 32.78 -49.95
CA THR A 126 2.85 32.95 -48.74
C THR A 126 2.45 34.16 -47.89
N SER A 127 1.86 33.89 -46.73
CA SER A 127 2.06 34.67 -45.52
C SER A 127 3.27 34.09 -44.78
N THR A 128 4.21 34.95 -44.37
CA THR A 128 5.33 34.56 -43.51
C THR A 128 4.78 33.87 -42.26
N PRO A 129 5.04 32.57 -42.04
CA PRO A 129 4.45 31.87 -40.91
C PRO A 129 5.13 32.34 -39.63
N THR A 130 4.35 32.90 -38.70
CA THR A 130 4.67 32.79 -37.28
C THR A 130 4.91 31.29 -37.00
N PRO A 131 6.03 30.89 -36.35
CA PRO A 131 6.29 29.48 -36.10
C PRO A 131 5.09 28.91 -35.35
N THR A 132 4.32 28.06 -36.03
CA THR A 132 3.21 27.33 -35.41
C THR A 132 3.87 26.21 -34.63
N ILE A 133 3.88 26.30 -33.30
CA ILE A 133 4.37 25.23 -32.44
C ILE A 133 3.49 24.01 -32.70
N ASP A 134 4.09 22.91 -33.16
CA ASP A 134 3.39 21.62 -33.25
C ASP A 134 3.30 21.05 -31.82
N PRO A 135 2.13 21.05 -31.18
CA PRO A 135 1.99 20.62 -29.80
C PRO A 135 2.37 19.14 -29.61
N VAL A 136 2.20 18.32 -30.65
CA VAL A 136 2.55 16.90 -30.58
C VAL A 136 4.06 16.71 -30.60
N ALA A 137 4.77 17.40 -31.50
CA ALA A 137 6.23 17.36 -31.56
C ALA A 137 6.88 17.95 -30.28
N THR A 138 6.27 19.00 -29.73
CA THR A 138 6.80 19.69 -28.55
C THR A 138 6.51 18.93 -27.25
N TYR A 139 5.26 18.52 -27.02
CA TYR A 139 4.83 18.05 -25.70
C TYR A 139 4.80 16.52 -25.56
N LEU A 140 4.81 15.74 -26.64
CA LEU A 140 4.81 14.29 -26.54
C LEU A 140 6.18 13.69 -26.90
N ALA A 141 6.47 12.52 -26.35
CA ALA A 141 7.58 11.70 -26.78
C ALA A 141 7.47 11.38 -28.29
N GLN A 142 8.62 11.25 -28.93
CA GLN A 142 8.76 10.82 -30.31
C GLN A 142 9.49 9.47 -30.36
N PRO A 143 9.30 8.64 -31.39
CA PRO A 143 9.96 7.33 -31.49
C PRO A 143 11.47 7.34 -31.23
N GLU A 144 12.17 8.40 -31.65
CA GLU A 144 13.60 8.61 -31.43
C GLU A 144 13.97 8.78 -29.95
N ASP A 145 13.08 9.34 -29.12
CA ASP A 145 13.32 9.49 -27.68
C ASP A 145 13.36 8.11 -26.99
N LEU A 146 12.66 7.10 -27.54
CA LEU A 146 12.51 5.76 -26.95
C LEU A 146 13.68 4.81 -27.25
N ALA A 147 14.66 5.22 -28.06
CA ALA A 147 15.77 4.36 -28.49
C ALA A 147 16.57 3.76 -27.31
N GLY A 148 16.61 4.46 -26.17
CA GLY A 148 17.29 4.02 -24.95
C GLY A 148 16.54 2.98 -24.11
N LEU A 149 15.24 2.77 -24.34
CA LEU A 149 14.42 1.85 -23.54
C LEU A 149 14.77 0.38 -23.79
N ALA A 150 15.09 0.04 -25.04
CA ALA A 150 15.49 -1.30 -25.44
C ALA A 150 16.40 -1.23 -26.67
N SER A 151 17.66 -1.60 -26.50
CA SER A 151 18.66 -1.57 -27.58
C SER A 151 18.20 -2.41 -28.77
N GLY A 152 18.33 -1.86 -29.99
CA GLY A 152 17.95 -2.54 -31.23
C GLY A 152 16.43 -2.63 -31.47
N THR A 153 15.61 -2.06 -30.59
CA THR A 153 14.15 -2.02 -30.77
C THR A 153 13.74 -0.79 -31.57
N THR A 154 12.96 -1.01 -32.63
CA THR A 154 12.27 0.09 -33.33
C THR A 154 10.91 0.31 -32.67
N TRP A 155 10.67 1.54 -32.23
CA TRP A 155 9.40 1.95 -31.65
C TRP A 155 8.52 2.60 -32.70
N THR A 156 7.24 2.23 -32.71
CA THR A 156 6.24 2.83 -33.60
C THR A 156 5.14 3.48 -32.79
N VAL A 157 4.69 4.65 -33.22
CA VAL A 157 3.49 5.28 -32.65
C VAL A 157 2.29 4.39 -32.97
N VAL A 158 1.56 4.00 -31.93
CA VAL A 158 0.30 3.26 -32.05
C VAL A 158 -0.86 4.23 -32.12
N ASP A 159 -0.92 5.18 -31.19
CA ASP A 159 -1.97 6.20 -31.14
C ASP A 159 -1.45 7.55 -30.63
N THR A 160 -2.14 8.63 -30.98
CA THR A 160 -1.91 9.99 -30.46
C THR A 160 -3.25 10.66 -30.23
N LEU A 161 -3.56 10.94 -28.97
CA LEU A 161 -4.77 11.63 -28.58
C LEU A 161 -4.42 13.04 -28.09
N THR A 162 -5.00 14.06 -28.72
CA THR A 162 -4.91 15.45 -28.26
C THR A 162 -6.06 15.84 -27.33
N LYS A 163 -6.89 14.85 -26.97
CA LYS A 163 -7.96 14.96 -25.99
C LYS A 163 -8.17 13.59 -25.37
N ILE A 164 -8.12 13.50 -24.05
CA ILE A 164 -8.26 12.25 -23.29
C ILE A 164 -9.72 12.08 -22.85
N GLU A 165 -10.28 10.90 -23.09
CA GLU A 165 -11.60 10.48 -22.63
C GLU A 165 -11.46 9.41 -21.54
N PRO A 166 -12.52 9.13 -20.74
CA PRO A 166 -12.44 8.11 -19.67
C PRO A 166 -12.03 6.72 -20.14
N THR A 167 -12.27 6.39 -21.41
CA THR A 167 -11.91 5.11 -22.05
C THR A 167 -10.53 5.10 -22.68
N SER A 168 -9.80 6.23 -22.66
CA SER A 168 -8.45 6.31 -23.20
C SER A 168 -7.49 5.42 -22.41
N PRO A 169 -6.42 4.90 -23.04
CA PRO A 169 -5.38 4.15 -22.33
C PRO A 169 -4.82 4.94 -21.14
N GLN A 170 -4.49 4.23 -20.07
CA GLN A 170 -4.02 4.81 -18.81
C GLN A 170 -2.80 4.06 -18.31
N ALA A 171 -1.89 4.80 -17.69
CA ALA A 171 -0.81 4.21 -16.92
C ALA A 171 -1.38 3.38 -15.77
N LYS A 172 -0.72 2.26 -15.44
CA LYS A 172 -1.17 1.38 -14.38
C LYS A 172 -1.28 2.14 -13.06
N CYS A 173 -2.30 1.81 -12.25
CA CYS A 173 -2.55 2.38 -10.91
C CYS A 173 -3.02 3.84 -10.87
N LEU A 174 -3.14 4.52 -12.02
CA LEU A 174 -3.58 5.90 -12.08
C LEU A 174 -5.03 5.98 -12.58
N LEU A 175 -5.81 6.85 -11.96
CA LEU A 175 -7.14 7.20 -12.43
C LEU A 175 -7.06 7.96 -13.77
N PRO A 176 -8.09 7.82 -14.62
CA PRO A 176 -8.18 8.61 -15.85
C PRO A 176 -8.08 10.10 -15.53
N ALA A 177 -7.46 10.89 -16.42
CA ALA A 177 -7.28 12.34 -16.23
C ALA A 177 -8.58 13.07 -15.85
N ALA A 178 -9.71 12.67 -16.43
CA ALA A 178 -11.03 13.23 -16.17
C ALA A 178 -11.60 12.89 -14.77
N GLU A 179 -11.08 11.86 -14.12
CA GLU A 179 -11.50 11.38 -12.79
C GLU A 179 -10.49 11.76 -11.70
N GLN A 180 -9.37 12.40 -12.06
CA GLN A 180 -8.40 12.90 -11.10
C GLN A 180 -9.01 14.03 -10.26
N GLN A 181 -8.65 14.06 -8.98
CA GLN A 181 -9.09 15.09 -8.05
C GLN A 181 -8.79 16.50 -8.57
N GLN A 182 -7.61 16.67 -9.17
CA GLN A 182 -7.28 17.84 -9.96
C GLN A 182 -7.36 17.47 -11.44
N THR A 183 -8.44 17.90 -12.10
CA THR A 183 -8.61 17.69 -13.54
C THR A 183 -7.68 18.64 -14.31
N PRO A 184 -6.90 18.14 -15.28
CA PRO A 184 -6.08 19.01 -16.12
C PRO A 184 -6.95 19.85 -17.06
N ALA A 185 -6.46 21.06 -17.37
CA ALA A 185 -7.09 21.96 -18.35
C ALA A 185 -6.91 21.44 -19.78
N ASP A 186 -5.78 20.79 -20.05
CA ASP A 186 -5.49 20.12 -21.31
C ASP A 186 -4.65 18.86 -21.05
N ALA A 187 -4.87 17.81 -21.84
CA ALA A 187 -4.13 16.56 -21.72
C ALA A 187 -3.93 15.90 -23.07
N MET A 188 -2.69 15.48 -23.33
CA MET A 188 -2.31 14.77 -24.54
C MET A 188 -1.70 13.41 -24.17
N LEU A 189 -1.96 12.41 -25.00
CA LEU A 189 -1.50 11.03 -24.83
C LEU A 189 -0.86 10.54 -26.11
N ARG A 190 0.20 9.76 -25.99
CA ARG A 190 0.74 8.96 -27.08
C ARG A 190 1.16 7.59 -26.58
N THR A 191 0.83 6.57 -27.37
CA THR A 191 1.21 5.19 -27.09
C THR A 191 2.15 4.65 -28.17
N PHE A 192 3.01 3.73 -27.77
CA PHE A 192 4.01 3.11 -28.63
C PHE A 192 4.04 1.61 -28.43
N SER A 193 4.44 0.90 -29.48
CA SER A 193 4.73 -0.53 -29.44
C SER A 193 6.12 -0.80 -29.98
N ALA A 194 6.80 -1.79 -29.41
CA ALA A 194 7.99 -2.37 -30.00
C ALA A 194 7.60 -3.15 -31.29
N ALA A 195 8.33 -2.92 -32.38
CA ALA A 195 8.06 -3.58 -33.67
C ALA A 195 8.37 -5.10 -33.67
N ALA A 196 9.22 -5.57 -32.75
CA ALA A 196 9.42 -6.99 -32.50
C ALA A 196 8.28 -7.52 -31.63
N ALA A 197 7.75 -8.70 -31.96
CA ALA A 197 6.50 -9.28 -31.45
C ALA A 197 6.20 -9.01 -29.95
N GLY A 198 5.52 -7.89 -29.68
CA GLY A 198 4.57 -7.72 -28.57
C GLY A 198 5.12 -7.73 -27.14
N THR A 199 6.43 -7.70 -26.89
CA THR A 199 6.93 -7.78 -25.51
C THR A 199 7.00 -6.44 -24.79
N GLY A 200 6.99 -5.30 -25.50
CA GLY A 200 7.13 -3.96 -24.92
C GLY A 200 6.15 -2.92 -25.48
N ALA A 201 5.60 -2.10 -24.57
CA ALA A 201 4.73 -0.97 -24.88
C ALA A 201 5.11 0.25 -24.04
N VAL A 202 4.80 1.45 -24.53
CA VAL A 202 5.01 2.69 -23.78
C VAL A 202 3.79 3.58 -23.91
N LEU A 203 3.40 4.18 -22.79
CA LEU A 203 2.41 5.24 -22.74
C LEU A 203 3.08 6.50 -22.20
N HIS A 204 2.98 7.61 -22.94
CA HIS A 204 3.37 8.93 -22.50
C HIS A 204 2.16 9.85 -22.48
N GLN A 205 1.84 10.39 -21.32
CA GLN A 205 0.79 11.39 -21.13
C GLN A 205 1.38 12.67 -20.58
N VAL A 206 0.93 13.81 -21.07
CA VAL A 206 1.23 15.13 -20.51
C VAL A 206 -0.08 15.81 -20.13
N ASN A 207 -0.15 16.25 -18.88
CA ASN A 207 -1.25 17.01 -18.31
C ASN A 207 -0.80 18.44 -18.10
N ARG A 208 -1.56 19.42 -18.62
CA ARG A 208 -1.38 20.84 -18.35
C ARG A 208 -2.46 21.30 -17.38
N TYR A 209 -2.04 22.00 -16.33
CA TYR A 209 -2.91 22.61 -15.34
C TYR A 209 -2.91 24.14 -15.51
N ASP A 210 -3.87 24.80 -14.86
CA ASP A 210 -3.99 26.25 -14.91
C ASP A 210 -2.84 26.98 -14.22
N SER A 211 -2.20 26.34 -13.23
CA SER A 211 -1.06 26.90 -12.49
C SER A 211 -0.05 25.84 -12.05
N PRO A 212 1.19 26.24 -11.71
CA PRO A 212 2.18 25.34 -11.11
C PRO A 212 1.71 24.70 -9.80
N GLU A 213 0.96 25.41 -8.97
CA GLU A 213 0.45 24.90 -7.68
C GLU A 213 -0.62 23.82 -7.89
N ALA A 214 -1.49 24.01 -8.89
CA ALA A 214 -2.45 22.99 -9.29
C ALA A 214 -1.74 21.74 -9.83
N ALA A 215 -0.67 21.93 -10.61
CA ALA A 215 0.16 20.83 -11.10
C ALA A 215 0.90 20.10 -9.96
N ALA A 216 1.39 20.81 -8.95
CA ALA A 216 2.04 20.21 -7.78
C ALA A 216 1.03 19.36 -6.98
N THR A 217 -0.17 19.90 -6.73
CA THR A 217 -1.26 19.15 -6.07
C THR A 217 -1.63 17.88 -6.85
N ALA A 218 -1.68 17.97 -8.18
CA ALA A 218 -1.94 16.80 -9.02
C ALA A 218 -0.79 15.78 -8.98
N PHE A 219 0.46 16.26 -9.00
CA PHE A 219 1.64 15.41 -8.89
C PHE A 219 1.66 14.60 -7.59
N ASP A 220 1.35 15.25 -6.45
CA ASP A 220 1.22 14.58 -5.16
C ASP A 220 0.12 13.51 -5.17
N ALA A 221 -1.04 13.83 -5.74
CA ALA A 221 -2.16 12.90 -5.85
C ALA A 221 -1.85 11.70 -6.75
N LEU A 222 -1.09 11.88 -7.83
CA LEU A 222 -0.64 10.79 -8.71
C LEU A 222 0.41 9.93 -8.02
N THR A 223 1.34 10.54 -7.30
CA THR A 223 2.36 9.83 -6.50
C THR A 223 1.68 8.97 -5.43
N ALA A 224 0.69 9.52 -4.73
CA ALA A 224 -0.12 8.77 -3.75
C ALA A 224 -0.91 7.62 -4.40
N GLN A 225 -1.48 7.82 -5.59
CA GLN A 225 -2.15 6.75 -6.33
C GLN A 225 -1.19 5.60 -6.69
N LEU A 226 0.04 5.90 -7.14
CA LEU A 226 1.04 4.87 -7.42
C LEU A 226 1.50 4.13 -6.15
N GLY A 227 1.67 4.84 -5.04
CA GLY A 227 2.09 4.27 -3.75
C GLY A 227 1.08 3.30 -3.13
N ASN A 228 -0.22 3.48 -3.42
CA ASN A 228 -1.29 2.66 -2.86
C ASN A 228 -1.91 1.66 -3.86
N CYS A 229 -2.00 2.06 -5.14
CA CYS A 229 -2.59 1.34 -6.27
C CYS A 229 -3.74 0.41 -5.87
N ASP A 230 -4.80 1.03 -5.35
CA ASP A 230 -5.95 0.32 -4.81
C ASP A 230 -6.60 -0.60 -5.85
N ARG A 231 -7.10 -1.73 -5.36
CA ARG A 231 -7.89 -2.71 -6.13
C ARG A 231 -7.15 -3.43 -7.25
N SER A 232 -5.82 -3.40 -7.23
CA SER A 232 -5.02 -4.00 -8.28
C SER A 232 -4.47 -5.38 -7.91
N THR A 233 -3.98 -6.06 -8.94
CA THR A 233 -3.30 -7.35 -8.92
C THR A 233 -1.78 -7.17 -8.87
N VAL A 234 -1.36 -5.97 -8.44
CA VAL A 234 -0.02 -5.42 -8.64
C VAL A 234 0.81 -5.58 -7.36
N LEU A 235 2.09 -5.88 -7.53
CA LEU A 235 3.10 -5.85 -6.49
C LEU A 235 4.11 -4.73 -6.80
N ALA A 236 4.34 -3.84 -5.84
CA ALA A 236 5.39 -2.86 -5.86
C ALA A 236 6.74 -3.55 -5.70
N ARG A 237 7.65 -3.32 -6.65
CA ARG A 237 9.01 -3.86 -6.62
C ARG A 237 9.93 -2.88 -5.90
N ASN A 238 10.23 -1.75 -6.53
CA ASN A 238 11.14 -0.73 -6.04
C ASN A 238 10.59 0.65 -6.40
N GLY A 239 10.88 1.67 -5.58
CA GLY A 239 10.69 3.07 -5.96
C GLY A 239 11.88 3.60 -6.74
N LEU A 240 11.67 4.70 -7.46
CA LEU A 240 12.69 5.41 -8.23
C LEU A 240 12.82 6.81 -7.67
N ALA A 241 13.95 7.09 -7.03
CA ALA A 241 14.34 8.45 -6.65
C ALA A 241 15.00 9.11 -7.87
N ILE A 242 14.32 10.08 -8.46
CA ILE A 242 14.75 10.76 -9.69
C ILE A 242 15.13 12.19 -9.35
N THR A 243 16.35 12.59 -9.70
CA THR A 243 16.87 13.94 -9.46
C THR A 243 17.34 14.59 -10.74
N GLY A 244 17.34 15.93 -10.78
CA GLY A 244 17.79 16.70 -11.95
C GLY A 244 16.89 16.61 -13.19
N LEU A 245 15.71 15.98 -13.08
CA LEU A 245 14.77 15.83 -14.19
C LEU A 245 13.83 17.04 -14.36
N SER A 246 13.27 17.55 -13.26
CA SER A 246 12.24 18.58 -13.28
C SER A 246 12.05 19.20 -11.88
N ASP A 247 11.01 20.01 -11.65
CA ASP A 247 10.72 20.57 -10.32
C ASP A 247 10.49 19.45 -9.30
N GLU A 248 9.70 18.45 -9.69
CA GLU A 248 9.42 17.25 -8.91
C GLU A 248 9.46 16.04 -9.82
N ALA A 249 10.03 14.93 -9.36
CA ALA A 249 10.06 13.68 -10.09
C ALA A 249 10.00 12.49 -9.13
N ALA A 250 9.23 11.48 -9.51
CA ALA A 250 9.02 10.28 -8.72
C ALA A 250 8.75 9.11 -9.67
N GLY A 251 9.06 7.89 -9.24
CA GLY A 251 8.70 6.73 -10.03
C GLY A 251 8.65 5.46 -9.20
N GLN A 252 8.12 4.41 -9.81
CA GLN A 252 8.02 3.10 -9.20
C GLN A 252 8.00 2.01 -10.27
N VAL A 253 8.61 0.88 -9.92
CA VAL A 253 8.51 -0.37 -10.67
C VAL A 253 7.42 -1.23 -10.03
N LEU A 254 6.48 -1.66 -10.86
CA LEU A 254 5.32 -2.46 -10.50
C LEU A 254 5.32 -3.75 -11.31
N VAL A 255 4.75 -4.81 -10.76
CA VAL A 255 4.48 -6.04 -11.51
C VAL A 255 3.03 -6.46 -11.31
N VAL A 256 2.28 -6.58 -12.40
CA VAL A 256 0.97 -7.23 -12.44
C VAL A 256 1.21 -8.74 -12.36
N GLN A 257 0.71 -9.37 -11.31
CA GLN A 257 0.95 -10.78 -11.02
C GLN A 257 -0.12 -11.70 -11.64
N ASP A 258 -0.36 -11.55 -12.94
CA ASP A 258 -1.30 -12.40 -13.68
C ASP A 258 -0.65 -13.73 -14.12
N ALA A 259 -1.34 -14.54 -14.94
CA ALA A 259 -0.78 -15.80 -15.46
C ALA A 259 0.55 -15.59 -16.20
N THR A 260 0.70 -14.42 -16.81
CA THR A 260 1.96 -13.88 -17.30
C THR A 260 2.19 -12.57 -16.58
N SER A 261 3.39 -12.40 -16.01
CA SER A 261 3.76 -11.15 -15.37
C SER A 261 3.81 -10.02 -16.39
N GLU A 262 3.33 -8.85 -16.01
CA GLU A 262 3.47 -7.62 -16.78
C GLU A 262 4.13 -6.57 -15.88
N TYR A 263 5.32 -6.14 -16.28
CA TYR A 263 6.14 -5.19 -15.53
C TYR A 263 5.86 -3.78 -16.04
N HIS A 264 5.60 -2.85 -15.13
CA HIS A 264 5.43 -1.44 -15.43
C HIS A 264 6.52 -0.65 -14.72
N THR A 265 7.29 0.13 -15.47
CA THR A 265 8.18 1.15 -14.92
C THR A 265 7.53 2.49 -15.16
N ILE A 266 6.96 3.06 -14.10
CA ILE A 266 6.22 4.32 -14.16
C ILE A 266 7.06 5.45 -13.60
N ALA A 267 7.17 6.54 -14.34
CA ALA A 267 7.83 7.76 -13.89
C ALA A 267 6.91 8.97 -14.10
N LEU A 268 6.88 9.83 -13.09
CA LEU A 268 6.18 11.10 -13.06
C LEU A 268 7.23 12.22 -13.06
N SER A 269 6.96 13.31 -13.77
CA SER A 269 7.79 14.52 -13.72
C SER A 269 6.93 15.76 -13.82
N ARG A 270 7.07 16.73 -12.92
CA ARG A 270 6.41 18.03 -12.99
C ARG A 270 7.39 19.14 -13.36
N THR A 271 7.08 19.89 -14.41
CA THR A 271 7.79 21.13 -14.80
C THR A 271 6.78 22.26 -14.91
N GLY A 272 6.87 23.25 -14.02
CA GLY A 272 5.91 24.35 -13.94
C GLY A 272 4.49 23.82 -13.76
N ALA A 273 3.60 24.19 -14.68
CA ALA A 273 2.20 23.79 -14.71
C ALA A 273 1.92 22.48 -15.47
N ARG A 274 2.96 21.70 -15.83
CA ARG A 274 2.83 20.45 -16.58
C ARG A 274 3.29 19.25 -15.77
N VAL A 275 2.53 18.17 -15.84
CA VAL A 275 2.90 16.86 -15.28
C VAL A 275 2.97 15.85 -16.42
N ASN A 276 4.12 15.22 -16.61
CA ASN A 276 4.29 14.08 -17.50
C ASN A 276 4.15 12.78 -16.71
N ILE A 277 3.53 11.80 -17.34
CA ILE A 277 3.35 10.43 -16.87
C ILE A 277 3.90 9.53 -17.98
N MET A 278 4.89 8.71 -17.63
CA MET A 278 5.43 7.68 -18.51
C MET A 278 5.19 6.32 -17.88
N ASP A 279 4.57 5.39 -18.60
CA ASP A 279 4.45 3.98 -18.22
C ASP A 279 5.10 3.13 -19.32
N ALA A 280 6.27 2.56 -19.00
CA ALA A 280 6.95 1.61 -19.86
C ALA A 280 6.64 0.19 -19.40
N THR A 281 6.01 -0.58 -20.28
CA THR A 281 5.50 -1.91 -19.98
C THR A 281 6.31 -2.99 -20.71
N HIS A 282 6.63 -4.08 -20.02
CA HIS A 282 7.29 -5.24 -20.61
C HIS A 282 6.89 -6.55 -19.91
N THR A 283 6.90 -7.69 -20.61
CA THR A 283 6.37 -8.97 -20.06
C THR A 283 7.42 -9.88 -19.42
N GLU A 284 8.71 -9.67 -19.68
CA GLU A 284 9.77 -10.56 -19.16
C GLU A 284 10.53 -9.96 -17.97
N ALA A 285 10.74 -8.65 -17.99
CA ALA A 285 11.56 -7.91 -17.04
C ALA A 285 11.19 -6.43 -17.08
N PRO A 286 11.35 -5.67 -15.99
CA PRO A 286 11.07 -4.24 -15.97
C PRO A 286 12.06 -3.47 -16.85
N VAL A 287 11.57 -2.41 -17.50
CA VAL A 287 12.43 -1.44 -18.19
C VAL A 287 13.20 -0.63 -17.13
N GLY A 288 14.49 -0.39 -17.35
CA GLY A 288 15.33 0.32 -16.38
C GLY A 288 14.84 1.75 -16.13
N GLY A 289 14.78 2.17 -14.85
CA GLY A 289 14.29 3.50 -14.46
C GLY A 289 15.08 4.66 -15.08
N GLU A 290 16.40 4.52 -15.23
CA GLU A 290 17.26 5.48 -15.93
C GLU A 290 16.84 5.68 -17.39
N ALA A 291 16.47 4.61 -18.10
CA ALA A 291 16.04 4.70 -19.48
C ALA A 291 14.70 5.43 -19.60
N VAL A 292 13.75 5.14 -18.71
CA VAL A 292 12.46 5.84 -18.65
C VAL A 292 12.64 7.32 -18.32
N ALA A 293 13.49 7.66 -17.34
CA ALA A 293 13.82 9.04 -17.01
C ALA A 293 14.55 9.77 -18.16
N GLY A 294 15.36 9.05 -18.94
CA GLY A 294 15.99 9.57 -20.15
C GLY A 294 14.99 10.04 -21.21
N VAL A 295 13.90 9.28 -21.42
CA VAL A 295 12.81 9.70 -22.33
C VAL A 295 12.14 10.96 -21.81
N LEU A 296 11.79 10.99 -20.52
CA LEU A 296 11.19 12.17 -19.89
C LEU A 296 12.12 13.39 -19.92
N SER A 297 13.44 13.20 -19.87
CA SER A 297 14.42 14.27 -20.01
C SER A 297 14.39 14.86 -21.43
N ALA A 298 14.41 14.01 -22.47
CA ALA A 298 14.35 14.46 -23.86
C ALA A 298 13.06 15.25 -24.16
N VAL A 299 11.92 14.77 -23.63
CA VAL A 299 10.65 15.49 -23.67
C VAL A 299 10.73 16.79 -22.88
N GLY A 300 11.21 16.73 -21.64
CA GLY A 300 11.29 17.88 -20.72
C GLY A 300 12.11 19.04 -21.28
N VAL A 301 13.20 18.77 -22.00
CA VAL A 301 14.00 19.80 -22.69
C VAL A 301 13.14 20.57 -23.71
N ARG A 302 12.23 19.90 -24.44
CA ARG A 302 11.32 20.54 -25.38
C ARG A 302 10.18 21.29 -24.69
N GLN A 303 9.71 20.77 -23.56
CA GLN A 303 8.61 21.36 -22.78
C GLN A 303 9.03 22.53 -21.90
N CYS A 304 10.34 22.71 -21.65
CA CYS A 304 10.85 23.73 -20.75
C CYS A 304 10.84 25.14 -21.37
N THR A 305 9.65 25.58 -21.77
CA THR A 305 9.35 26.92 -22.29
C THR A 305 8.40 27.69 -21.39
N ASP A 306 7.66 26.98 -20.52
CA ASP A 306 6.52 27.50 -19.75
C ASP A 306 6.88 27.80 -18.27
N GLY A 307 8.18 27.86 -17.93
CA GLY A 307 8.69 28.01 -16.55
C GLY A 307 8.98 26.68 -15.84
N GLY A 308 9.46 26.75 -14.60
CA GLY A 308 9.93 25.59 -13.83
C GLY A 308 11.40 25.23 -14.10
N THR A 309 11.83 24.12 -13.50
CA THR A 309 13.19 23.58 -13.59
C THR A 309 13.30 22.65 -14.78
N CYS A 310 14.16 23.00 -15.74
CA CYS A 310 14.43 22.13 -16.89
C CYS A 310 15.28 20.92 -16.48
N PRO A 311 15.24 19.81 -17.25
CA PRO A 311 16.18 18.72 -17.08
C PRO A 311 17.64 19.19 -17.15
N ALA A 312 18.47 18.66 -16.26
CA ALA A 312 19.90 18.91 -16.19
C ALA A 312 20.65 17.56 -16.11
N GLN A 313 21.49 17.36 -15.09
CA GLN A 313 22.12 16.06 -14.84
C GLN A 313 21.10 15.13 -14.17
N VAL A 314 20.37 14.37 -15.00
CA VAL A 314 19.39 13.39 -14.51
C VAL A 314 20.12 12.21 -13.86
N ALA A 315 19.69 11.83 -12.66
CA ALA A 315 20.15 10.64 -11.97
C ALA A 315 18.96 9.90 -11.37
N VAL A 316 19.00 8.57 -11.43
CA VAL A 316 17.97 7.68 -10.88
C VAL A 316 18.63 6.70 -9.92
N THR A 317 18.07 6.59 -8.73
CA THR A 317 18.47 5.59 -7.73
C THR A 317 17.26 4.75 -7.36
N GLU A 318 17.41 3.43 -7.35
CA GLU A 318 16.37 2.54 -6.85
C GLU A 318 16.32 2.58 -5.31
N GLY A 319 15.10 2.58 -4.77
CA GLY A 319 14.88 2.65 -3.33
C GLY A 319 13.58 1.99 -2.89
N ALA A 320 13.14 2.32 -1.67
CA ALA A 320 11.82 1.95 -1.19
C ALA A 320 10.73 2.46 -2.16
N PRO A 321 9.62 1.74 -2.33
CA PRO A 321 8.46 2.22 -3.08
C PRO A 321 7.98 3.58 -2.60
N LEU A 322 7.21 4.23 -3.46
CA LEU A 322 6.56 5.50 -3.14
C LEU A 322 5.73 5.35 -1.86
N PRO A 323 5.68 6.39 -1.01
CA PRO A 323 5.02 6.32 0.29
C PRO A 323 3.58 5.81 0.22
N SER A 324 3.19 5.00 1.18
CA SER A 324 1.81 4.53 1.29
C SER A 324 0.94 5.56 2.03
N THR A 325 -0.36 5.38 1.95
CA THR A 325 -1.32 6.18 2.71
C THR A 325 -2.31 5.25 3.43
N PRO A 326 -2.40 5.29 4.77
CA PRO A 326 -1.60 6.11 5.69
C PRO A 326 -0.11 5.69 5.72
N ALA A 327 0.79 6.66 5.90
CA ALA A 327 2.22 6.40 6.04
C ALA A 327 2.50 5.44 7.21
N GLY A 328 3.55 4.63 7.09
CA GLY A 328 3.88 3.64 8.13
C GLY A 328 3.23 2.27 7.97
N TRP A 329 2.24 2.14 7.08
CA TRP A 329 1.48 0.92 6.89
C TRP A 329 1.80 0.25 5.56
N LEU A 330 1.70 -1.08 5.53
CA LEU A 330 1.61 -1.77 4.25
C LEU A 330 0.39 -1.28 3.45
N SER A 331 0.50 -1.42 2.14
CA SER A 331 -0.58 -1.21 1.18
C SER A 331 -0.86 -2.52 0.43
N ALA A 332 -1.94 -2.58 -0.35
CA ALA A 332 -2.25 -3.79 -1.11
C ALA A 332 -1.12 -4.18 -2.07
N VAL A 333 -0.39 -3.20 -2.62
CA VAL A 333 0.75 -3.44 -3.51
C VAL A 333 2.01 -3.95 -2.81
N ASP A 334 2.01 -4.00 -1.49
CA ASP A 334 3.15 -4.51 -0.73
C ASP A 334 3.05 -6.02 -0.49
N LEU A 335 1.88 -6.61 -0.79
CA LEU A 335 1.57 -8.01 -0.53
C LEU A 335 1.54 -8.81 -1.84
N PRO A 336 2.42 -9.83 -2.00
CA PRO A 336 2.41 -10.67 -3.18
C PRO A 336 1.19 -11.59 -3.19
N ARG A 337 0.72 -11.93 -4.40
CA ARG A 337 -0.21 -13.05 -4.59
C ARG A 337 0.46 -14.38 -4.24
N ILE A 338 -0.35 -15.30 -3.71
CA ILE A 338 0.07 -16.69 -3.45
C ILE A 338 -0.18 -17.54 -4.71
N THR A 339 -1.40 -17.51 -5.24
CA THR A 339 -1.73 -18.16 -6.52
C THR A 339 -1.45 -17.19 -7.67
N THR A 340 -0.67 -17.61 -8.65
CA THR A 340 -0.46 -16.85 -9.89
C THR A 340 -1.80 -16.54 -10.57
N GLY A 341 -2.05 -15.28 -10.91
CA GLY A 341 -3.27 -14.87 -11.62
C GLY A 341 -4.55 -14.83 -10.78
N SER A 342 -4.51 -15.14 -9.49
CA SER A 342 -5.68 -15.10 -8.62
C SER A 342 -5.41 -14.29 -7.35
N GLY A 343 -6.46 -13.74 -6.77
CA GLY A 343 -6.36 -13.05 -5.50
C GLY A 343 -6.26 -11.54 -5.66
N SER A 344 -6.93 -10.81 -4.78
CA SER A 344 -6.79 -9.36 -4.66
C SER A 344 -6.72 -8.99 -3.18
N TRP A 345 -5.68 -8.26 -2.80
CA TRP A 345 -5.51 -7.81 -1.42
C TRP A 345 -6.42 -6.63 -1.14
N ARG A 346 -7.08 -6.66 0.01
CA ARG A 346 -7.91 -5.57 0.52
C ARG A 346 -7.55 -5.33 1.96
N ALA A 347 -7.40 -4.08 2.33
CA ALA A 347 -7.03 -3.69 3.68
C ALA A 347 -8.22 -3.05 4.39
N THR A 348 -8.37 -3.29 5.69
CA THR A 348 -9.35 -2.59 6.52
C THR A 348 -8.93 -1.14 6.74
N GLU A 349 -9.78 -0.32 7.37
CA GLU A 349 -9.28 0.92 7.98
C GLU A 349 -8.30 0.60 9.12
N VAL A 350 -7.45 1.57 9.45
CA VAL A 350 -6.56 1.47 10.61
C VAL A 350 -7.39 1.66 11.88
N ALA A 351 -7.32 0.68 12.79
CA ALA A 351 -7.95 0.72 14.09
C ALA A 351 -6.95 1.20 15.16
N ASP A 352 -7.39 2.06 16.10
CA ASP A 352 -6.59 2.50 17.26
C ASP A 352 -6.57 1.49 18.42
N ALA A 353 -6.77 0.22 18.11
CA ALA A 353 -6.68 -0.88 19.06
C ALA A 353 -6.13 -2.13 18.37
N VAL A 354 -5.26 -2.84 19.05
CA VAL A 354 -4.77 -4.15 18.62
C VAL A 354 -5.65 -5.23 19.24
N THR A 355 -6.23 -6.06 18.39
CA THR A 355 -7.08 -7.21 18.77
C THR A 355 -6.55 -8.53 18.23
N LEU A 356 -5.46 -8.50 17.45
CA LEU A 356 -4.86 -9.70 16.87
C LEU A 356 -4.46 -10.69 17.98
N PRO A 357 -4.86 -11.96 17.86
CA PRO A 357 -4.66 -12.95 18.91
C PRO A 357 -3.19 -13.41 19.03
N GLY A 358 -2.36 -13.10 18.03
CA GLY A 358 -1.00 -13.59 17.88
C GLY A 358 -0.94 -15.09 17.58
N THR A 359 0.27 -15.61 17.58
CA THR A 359 0.59 -17.04 17.48
C THR A 359 0.67 -17.71 18.85
N LYS A 360 0.52 -16.96 19.95
CA LYS A 360 0.76 -17.37 21.36
C LYS A 360 2.23 -17.59 21.71
N CYS A 361 3.14 -17.55 20.74
CA CYS A 361 4.58 -17.66 21.00
C CYS A 361 5.23 -16.34 21.43
N GLU A 362 4.54 -15.22 21.26
CA GLU A 362 5.04 -13.88 21.57
C GLU A 362 5.31 -13.72 23.07
N ALA A 363 4.54 -14.43 23.91
CA ALA A 363 4.59 -14.35 25.37
C ALA A 363 4.59 -12.91 25.91
N ILE A 364 3.87 -12.03 25.21
CA ILE A 364 3.63 -10.62 25.52
C ILE A 364 2.17 -10.34 25.20
N ASP A 365 1.54 -9.45 25.95
CA ASP A 365 0.22 -8.92 25.60
C ASP A 365 0.36 -7.97 24.39
N LEU A 366 -0.06 -8.41 23.21
CA LEU A 366 0.00 -7.62 21.98
C LEU A 366 -0.99 -6.45 21.98
N ALA A 367 -2.14 -6.57 22.66
CA ALA A 367 -3.08 -5.46 22.85
C ALA A 367 -2.54 -4.46 23.87
N GLY A 368 -1.88 -4.98 24.90
CA GLY A 368 -1.26 -4.25 26.00
C GLY A 368 0.21 -3.94 25.82
N MET A 369 0.77 -3.98 24.60
CA MET A 369 2.23 -3.95 24.34
C MET A 369 2.98 -3.02 25.32
N PRO A 370 3.84 -3.57 26.20
CA PRO A 370 4.51 -2.80 27.24
C PRO A 370 5.37 -1.68 26.65
N GLY A 371 5.27 -0.47 27.22
CA GLY A 371 6.04 0.69 26.78
C GLY A 371 5.50 1.41 25.54
N ALA A 372 4.61 0.80 24.76
CA ALA A 372 4.04 1.46 23.58
C ALA A 372 3.05 2.56 23.99
N THR A 373 3.28 3.77 23.50
CA THR A 373 2.43 4.96 23.69
C THR A 373 1.24 4.98 22.75
N ARG A 374 1.39 4.38 21.56
CA ARG A 374 0.31 4.17 20.59
C ARG A 374 0.34 2.75 20.05
N LYS A 375 -0.84 2.19 19.81
CA LYS A 375 -1.05 0.81 19.36
C LYS A 375 -2.15 0.83 18.34
N GLN A 376 -1.87 0.31 17.16
CA GLN A 376 -2.83 0.30 16.07
C GLN A 376 -2.77 -1.01 15.33
N GLN A 377 -3.85 -1.34 14.63
CA GLN A 377 -3.91 -2.53 13.80
C GLN A 377 -4.60 -2.25 12.48
N ARG A 378 -4.17 -2.97 11.44
CA ARG A 378 -4.88 -3.12 10.18
C ARG A 378 -4.82 -4.58 9.75
N THR A 379 -5.85 -5.03 9.05
CA THR A 379 -5.91 -6.39 8.51
C THR A 379 -5.98 -6.34 6.99
N TYR A 380 -5.19 -7.17 6.33
CA TYR A 380 -5.22 -7.40 4.90
C TYR A 380 -5.86 -8.76 4.63
N LEU A 381 -6.90 -8.79 3.83
CA LEU A 381 -7.59 -10.02 3.44
C LEU A 381 -7.38 -10.27 1.96
N LEU A 382 -7.02 -11.51 1.63
CA LEU A 382 -7.01 -11.95 0.25
C LEU A 382 -8.43 -12.33 -0.17
N ARG A 383 -8.90 -11.71 -1.26
CA ARG A 383 -10.21 -11.98 -1.87
C ARG A 383 -10.00 -12.56 -3.26
N ASP A 384 -11.02 -13.18 -3.84
CA ASP A 384 -10.98 -13.61 -5.26
C ASP A 384 -9.86 -14.62 -5.59
N ASP A 385 -9.52 -15.49 -4.63
CA ASP A 385 -8.69 -16.67 -4.83
C ASP A 385 -9.45 -17.90 -4.30
N THR A 386 -9.79 -18.83 -5.20
CA THR A 386 -10.56 -20.01 -4.85
C THR A 386 -9.75 -21.07 -4.09
N ASN A 387 -8.42 -20.96 -4.10
CA ASN A 387 -7.53 -21.83 -3.33
C ASN A 387 -7.27 -21.28 -1.93
N ALA A 388 -7.54 -19.99 -1.70
CA ALA A 388 -7.31 -19.36 -0.41
C ALA A 388 -8.28 -19.89 0.65
N PRO A 389 -7.78 -20.27 1.85
CA PRO A 389 -8.63 -20.57 2.99
C PRO A 389 -9.59 -19.41 3.31
N GLN A 390 -10.75 -19.73 3.89
CA GLN A 390 -11.64 -18.69 4.40
C GLN A 390 -10.90 -17.82 5.42
N ASN A 391 -10.94 -16.50 5.22
CA ASN A 391 -10.26 -15.50 6.04
C ASN A 391 -8.72 -15.57 6.01
N PHE A 392 -8.12 -16.13 4.95
CA PHE A 392 -6.68 -15.97 4.73
C PHE A 392 -6.32 -14.48 4.63
N GLY A 393 -5.32 -14.07 5.38
CA GLY A 393 -4.92 -12.68 5.49
C GLY A 393 -3.62 -12.46 6.24
N VAL A 394 -3.29 -11.19 6.39
CA VAL A 394 -2.18 -10.68 7.19
C VAL A 394 -2.74 -9.66 8.16
N ASP A 395 -2.52 -9.87 9.45
CA ASP A 395 -2.70 -8.83 10.47
C ASP A 395 -1.38 -8.08 10.64
N GLU A 396 -1.46 -6.75 10.65
CA GLU A 396 -0.36 -5.84 10.94
C GLU A 396 -0.70 -5.04 12.19
N ALA A 397 0.15 -5.11 13.21
CA ALA A 397 0.12 -4.18 14.33
C ALA A 397 1.31 -3.24 14.28
N LEU A 398 1.04 -1.97 14.50
CA LEU A 398 2.03 -0.92 14.61
C LEU A 398 2.03 -0.38 16.04
N TYR A 399 3.22 -0.35 16.63
CA TYR A 399 3.46 0.16 17.96
C TYR A 399 4.41 1.34 17.89
N THR A 400 4.03 2.45 18.54
CA THR A 400 4.88 3.62 18.72
C THR A 400 5.38 3.67 20.16
N PHE A 401 6.66 3.93 20.34
CA PHE A 401 7.34 4.05 21.64
C PHE A 401 7.82 5.48 21.88
N GLY A 402 8.34 5.75 23.09
CA GLY A 402 8.93 7.05 23.41
C GLY A 402 10.30 7.27 22.77
N SER A 403 11.03 6.19 22.44
CA SER A 403 12.33 6.26 21.79
C SER A 403 12.65 5.03 20.93
N ALA A 404 13.72 5.13 20.13
CA ALA A 404 14.22 4.01 19.33
C ALA A 404 14.76 2.86 20.20
N GLU A 405 15.37 3.18 21.35
CA GLU A 405 15.87 2.18 22.30
C GLU A 405 14.72 1.38 22.92
N GLU A 406 13.61 2.03 23.26
CA GLU A 406 12.41 1.36 23.78
C GLU A 406 11.80 0.42 22.74
N ALA A 407 11.69 0.87 21.48
CA ALA A 407 11.19 0.04 20.38
C ALA A 407 12.09 -1.17 20.12
N GLN A 408 13.42 -0.96 20.13
CA GLN A 408 14.42 -2.03 19.98
C GLN A 408 14.35 -3.04 21.13
N ALA A 409 14.14 -2.57 22.37
CA ALA A 409 13.99 -3.45 23.53
C ALA A 409 12.71 -4.30 23.43
N ALA A 410 11.60 -3.70 22.99
CA ALA A 410 10.36 -4.43 22.74
C ALA A 410 10.54 -5.49 21.63
N PHE A 411 11.19 -5.15 20.52
CA PHE A 411 11.56 -6.10 19.47
C PHE A 411 12.41 -7.25 20.02
N ALA A 412 13.50 -6.94 20.74
CA ALA A 412 14.41 -7.96 21.27
C ALA A 412 13.69 -8.91 22.22
N LYS A 413 12.78 -8.39 23.06
CA LYS A 413 11.97 -9.20 23.97
C LYS A 413 11.00 -10.11 23.21
N LEU A 414 10.33 -9.58 22.18
CA LEU A 414 9.44 -10.35 21.31
C LEU A 414 10.21 -11.48 20.60
N ALA A 415 11.33 -11.15 19.95
CA ALA A 415 12.14 -12.11 19.21
C ALA A 415 12.69 -13.22 20.12
N GLN A 416 13.23 -12.86 21.30
CA GLN A 416 13.68 -13.83 22.29
C GLN A 416 12.54 -14.77 22.72
N ASN A 417 11.35 -14.21 22.97
CA ASN A 417 10.20 -15.01 23.35
C ASN A 417 9.81 -15.97 22.23
N MET A 418 9.72 -15.51 20.98
CA MET A 418 9.39 -16.35 19.82
C MET A 418 10.38 -17.52 19.68
N ASP A 419 11.68 -17.23 19.71
CA ASP A 419 12.75 -18.25 19.59
C ASP A 419 12.70 -19.29 20.72
N ALA A 420 12.36 -18.85 21.93
CA ALA A 420 12.24 -19.75 23.09
C ALA A 420 10.85 -20.40 23.23
N CYS A 421 9.92 -20.22 22.29
CA CYS A 421 8.52 -20.65 22.45
C CYS A 421 8.38 -22.15 22.73
N ALA A 422 9.11 -23.00 22.00
CA ALA A 422 9.03 -24.46 22.15
C ALA A 422 9.42 -24.93 23.58
N SER A 423 10.21 -24.16 24.32
CA SER A 423 10.54 -24.46 25.72
C SER A 423 9.41 -24.15 26.71
N ARG A 424 8.47 -23.26 26.33
CA ARG A 424 7.33 -22.83 27.16
C ARG A 424 6.02 -23.51 26.76
N ALA A 425 5.90 -23.92 25.49
CA ALA A 425 4.69 -24.51 24.92
C ALA A 425 5.05 -25.77 24.13
N ALA A 426 4.88 -26.94 24.76
CA ALA A 426 5.19 -28.25 24.16
C ALA A 426 4.33 -28.59 22.91
N THR A 427 3.24 -27.88 22.69
CA THR A 427 2.36 -28.03 21.52
C THR A 427 2.78 -27.15 20.34
N ALA A 428 3.76 -26.25 20.52
CA ALA A 428 4.23 -25.32 19.52
C ALA A 428 5.58 -25.77 18.93
N GLN A 429 5.68 -25.70 17.60
CA GLN A 429 6.92 -25.77 16.86
C GLN A 429 7.17 -24.38 16.28
N VAL A 430 8.35 -23.83 16.53
CA VAL A 430 8.76 -22.52 15.99
C VAL A 430 10.05 -22.68 15.24
N THR A 431 10.10 -22.12 14.04
CA THR A 431 11.29 -22.07 13.21
C THR A 431 11.52 -20.62 12.80
N ARG A 432 12.65 -20.04 13.21
CA ARG A 432 13.11 -18.76 12.66
C ARG A 432 13.55 -18.99 11.23
N THR A 433 12.94 -18.30 10.29
CA THR A 433 13.22 -18.46 8.86
C THR A 433 14.26 -17.48 8.36
N GLY A 434 14.51 -16.40 9.10
CA GLY A 434 15.58 -15.45 8.79
C GLY A 434 15.35 -14.09 9.44
N ASP A 435 16.26 -13.17 9.11
CA ASP A 435 16.25 -11.79 9.54
C ASP A 435 16.08 -10.92 8.30
N PRO A 436 14.85 -10.51 7.96
CA PRO A 436 14.57 -9.75 6.75
C PRO A 436 15.46 -8.51 6.64
N SER A 437 15.93 -8.22 5.42
CA SER A 437 16.80 -7.06 5.16
C SER A 437 16.05 -5.74 5.36
N GLY A 438 16.73 -4.72 5.86
CA GLY A 438 16.17 -3.39 6.04
C GLY A 438 16.98 -2.54 7.02
N SER A 439 16.54 -1.30 7.24
CA SER A 439 17.10 -0.44 8.28
C SER A 439 16.49 -0.77 9.64
N GLY A 440 17.30 -1.25 10.58
CA GLY A 440 16.86 -1.67 11.91
C GLY A 440 16.82 -3.19 12.06
N ALA A 441 16.41 -3.68 13.23
CA ALA A 441 16.36 -5.10 13.50
C ALA A 441 15.06 -5.73 12.98
N ALA A 442 15.16 -6.95 12.44
CA ALA A 442 14.03 -7.71 11.95
C ALA A 442 14.22 -9.20 12.22
N ALA A 443 13.10 -9.93 12.29
CA ALA A 443 13.10 -11.38 12.40
C ALA A 443 11.77 -11.94 11.88
N ALA A 444 11.82 -13.14 11.30
CA ALA A 444 10.68 -13.85 10.77
C ALA A 444 10.64 -15.30 11.23
N TRP A 445 9.43 -15.83 11.46
CA TRP A 445 9.20 -17.18 11.97
C TRP A 445 8.02 -17.86 11.29
N VAL A 446 8.09 -19.18 11.23
CA VAL A 446 6.95 -20.08 11.06
C VAL A 446 6.61 -20.69 12.40
N VAL A 447 5.34 -20.61 12.80
CA VAL A 447 4.80 -21.21 14.04
C VAL A 447 3.75 -22.25 13.67
N VAL A 448 3.90 -23.47 14.16
CA VAL A 448 2.90 -24.54 14.02
C VAL A 448 2.44 -24.94 15.42
N GLN A 449 1.14 -24.84 15.68
CA GLN A 449 0.55 -25.20 16.97
C GLN A 449 -0.42 -26.37 16.82
N LYS A 450 -0.31 -27.37 17.70
CA LYS A 450 -1.36 -28.38 17.85
C LYS A 450 -2.57 -27.76 18.54
N VAL A 451 -3.73 -27.79 17.88
CA VAL A 451 -4.98 -27.18 18.39
C VAL A 451 -5.95 -28.20 18.99
N ASP A 452 -5.73 -29.50 18.77
CA ASP A 452 -6.48 -30.57 19.41
C ASP A 452 -5.62 -31.83 19.66
N GLN A 453 -6.22 -32.84 20.30
CA GLN A 453 -5.59 -34.14 20.53
C GLN A 453 -5.59 -35.05 19.28
N ALA A 454 -6.32 -34.67 18.23
CA ALA A 454 -6.43 -35.41 16.97
C ALA A 454 -5.33 -35.04 15.96
N SER A 455 -4.33 -34.24 16.38
CA SER A 455 -3.21 -33.75 15.57
C SER A 455 -3.56 -32.64 14.58
N THR A 456 -4.70 -31.98 14.73
CA THR A 456 -4.99 -30.76 13.96
C THR A 456 -4.00 -29.68 14.35
N THR A 457 -3.41 -29.01 13.35
CA THR A 457 -2.47 -27.92 13.57
C THR A 457 -2.93 -26.61 12.95
N ALA A 458 -2.69 -25.51 13.66
CA ALA A 458 -2.73 -24.17 13.09
C ALA A 458 -1.31 -23.74 12.71
N ARG A 459 -1.15 -23.21 11.50
CA ARG A 459 0.12 -22.67 11.01
C ARG A 459 0.02 -21.15 10.92
N PHE A 460 1.10 -20.49 11.31
CA PHE A 460 1.25 -19.04 11.23
C PHE A 460 2.60 -18.69 10.61
N ARG A 461 2.62 -17.62 9.82
CA ARG A 461 3.84 -16.86 9.57
C ARG A 461 3.81 -15.61 10.41
N SER A 462 4.91 -15.29 11.05
CA SER A 462 5.04 -14.05 11.81
C SER A 462 6.32 -13.34 11.44
N ALA A 463 6.33 -12.03 11.55
CA ALA A 463 7.54 -11.23 11.41
C ALA A 463 7.44 -9.99 12.30
N ALA A 464 8.59 -9.49 12.74
CA ALA A 464 8.70 -8.23 13.44
C ALA A 464 9.81 -7.40 12.80
N HIS A 465 9.62 -6.08 12.75
CA HIS A 465 10.64 -5.14 12.28
C HIS A 465 10.58 -3.87 13.12
N VAL A 466 11.73 -3.34 13.50
CA VAL A 466 11.85 -2.05 14.18
C VAL A 466 12.51 -1.01 13.29
N SER A 467 12.02 0.21 13.30
CA SER A 467 12.63 1.37 12.63
C SER A 467 12.30 2.64 13.43
N GLY A 468 13.33 3.40 13.80
CA GLY A 468 13.16 4.53 14.73
C GLY A 468 12.46 4.11 16.02
N ALA A 469 11.47 4.90 16.45
CA ALA A 469 10.65 4.62 17.64
C ALA A 469 9.43 3.70 17.35
N HIS A 470 9.43 2.98 16.23
CA HIS A 470 8.31 2.16 15.79
C HIS A 470 8.67 0.68 15.67
N LEU A 471 7.74 -0.18 16.07
CA LEU A 471 7.79 -1.63 15.87
C LEU A 471 6.54 -2.05 15.09
N VAL A 472 6.74 -2.80 14.02
CA VAL A 472 5.67 -3.49 13.30
C VAL A 472 5.73 -4.98 13.63
N TYR A 473 4.56 -5.57 13.83
CA TYR A 473 4.39 -7.01 14.00
C TYR A 473 3.36 -7.52 12.99
N LEU A 474 3.75 -8.51 12.19
CA LEU A 474 2.95 -9.13 11.15
C LEU A 474 2.60 -10.56 11.54
N VAL A 475 1.37 -10.99 11.28
CA VAL A 475 0.94 -12.38 11.38
C VAL A 475 0.07 -12.75 10.20
N ALA A 476 0.41 -13.82 9.49
CA ALA A 476 -0.43 -14.46 8.50
C ALA A 476 -0.91 -15.83 8.98
N ASN A 477 -2.05 -16.29 8.47
CA ASN A 477 -2.72 -17.55 8.81
C ASN A 477 -2.79 -18.53 7.61
N PRO A 478 -1.65 -18.99 7.07
CA PRO A 478 -1.63 -19.91 5.94
C PRO A 478 -2.16 -21.31 6.30
N SER A 479 -2.48 -22.08 5.27
CA SER A 479 -2.67 -23.52 5.36
C SER A 479 -1.45 -24.26 4.78
N GLU A 480 -1.40 -25.58 4.92
CA GLU A 480 -0.31 -26.38 4.32
C GLU A 480 -0.27 -26.28 2.79
N SER A 481 -1.42 -26.05 2.14
CA SER A 481 -1.54 -25.96 0.68
C SER A 481 -1.58 -24.53 0.16
N PHE A 482 -1.59 -23.53 1.05
CA PHE A 482 -1.73 -22.12 0.71
C PHE A 482 -0.93 -21.27 1.69
N ASP A 483 0.33 -20.99 1.32
CA ASP A 483 1.31 -20.32 2.17
C ASP A 483 2.20 -19.40 1.34
N PHE A 484 2.71 -18.33 1.97
CA PHE A 484 3.84 -17.60 1.41
C PHE A 484 5.07 -18.53 1.37
N SER A 485 5.97 -18.31 0.42
CA SER A 485 7.34 -18.80 0.57
C SER A 485 8.08 -17.99 1.64
N ASP A 486 9.21 -18.52 2.14
CA ASP A 486 10.04 -17.77 3.09
C ASP A 486 10.54 -16.46 2.49
N ASP A 487 11.06 -16.49 1.26
CA ASP A 487 11.51 -15.29 0.54
C ASP A 487 10.38 -14.26 0.36
N SER A 488 9.18 -14.74 -0.01
CA SER A 488 8.02 -13.87 -0.19
C SER A 488 7.61 -13.22 1.13
N TRP A 489 7.64 -13.95 2.24
CA TRP A 489 7.32 -13.43 3.56
C TRP A 489 8.39 -12.47 4.08
N HIS A 490 9.66 -12.76 3.82
CA HIS A 490 10.76 -11.84 4.12
C HIS A 490 10.64 -10.53 3.34
N GLY A 491 10.23 -10.60 2.07
CA GLY A 491 9.93 -9.43 1.26
C GLY A 491 8.83 -8.54 1.87
N VAL A 492 7.74 -9.15 2.35
CA VAL A 492 6.67 -8.42 3.05
C VAL A 492 7.19 -7.77 4.34
N ALA A 493 7.97 -8.50 5.15
CA ALA A 493 8.52 -7.97 6.39
C ALA A 493 9.54 -6.83 6.16
N ALA A 494 10.40 -6.96 5.15
CA ALA A 494 11.32 -5.91 4.73
C ALA A 494 10.56 -4.67 4.26
N ARG A 495 9.47 -4.87 3.50
CA ARG A 495 8.60 -3.77 3.07
C ARG A 495 7.96 -3.07 4.26
N ALA A 496 7.48 -3.79 5.26
CA ALA A 496 6.91 -3.19 6.47
C ALA A 496 7.94 -2.31 7.19
N GLY A 497 9.20 -2.75 7.26
CA GLY A 497 10.31 -1.93 7.77
C GLY A 497 10.54 -0.64 6.98
N GLN A 498 10.42 -0.69 5.65
CA GLN A 498 10.51 0.51 4.80
C GLN A 498 9.32 1.45 5.01
N ARG A 499 8.11 0.92 5.18
CA ARG A 499 6.92 1.73 5.52
C ARG A 499 7.10 2.43 6.85
N LEU A 500 7.61 1.74 7.88
CA LEU A 500 7.90 2.38 9.17
C LEU A 500 8.87 3.55 9.06
N ALA A 501 9.83 3.51 8.14
CA ALA A 501 10.76 4.62 7.93
C ALA A 501 10.08 5.90 7.41
N GLU A 502 8.86 5.82 6.88
CA GLU A 502 8.05 6.99 6.49
C GLU A 502 7.53 7.78 7.71
N LEU A 503 7.59 7.19 8.91
CA LEU A 503 7.18 7.82 10.17
C LEU A 503 8.34 8.50 10.92
N ALA A 504 9.57 8.32 10.44
CA ALA A 504 10.80 8.73 11.12
C ALA A 504 11.10 10.23 11.04
#